data_AF-A0A2T7UIT6-F1
#
_entry.id   AF-A0A2T7UIT6-F1
#
_cell.length_a   1.000
_cell.length_b   1.000
_cell.length_c   1.000
_cell.angle_alpha   90.00
_cell.angle_beta   90.00
_cell.angle_gamma   90.00
#
_symmetry.space_group_name_H-M   'P 1'
#
loop_
_entity.id
_entity.type
_entity.pdbx_description
1 polymer ?
#
loop_
_entity_poly.entity_id
_entity_poly.type
_entity_poly.pdbx_seq_one_letter_code
_entity_poly.pdbx_strand_id
1 'polypeptide(L)'
;MKHHQRGMTLIELMIVIAVIGILGALALPAYQDYSIRAKTAEMLLAANGCKTAVNEAIGSSSQPDVSATLPKVCESQTSKYVASVSVDANGVITVVGNHEALRGSTSASANAIALTPLQTGDTAINGSTDGGKTVASWRCGPAANNGLPLKYLPGSCKAS
;
A
#
# COMPACT_ATOMS: atom_id res chain seq x y z
N MET A 1 -16.80 -49.55 34.38
CA MET A 1 -15.41 -49.66 33.89
C MET A 1 -14.73 -48.31 34.12
N LYS A 2 -13.72 -48.23 34.99
CA LYS A 2 -12.99 -46.97 35.28
C LYS A 2 -11.93 -46.74 34.18
N HIS A 3 -12.16 -45.75 33.31
CA HIS A 3 -11.15 -45.28 32.38
C HIS A 3 -9.98 -44.67 33.18
N HIS A 4 -8.79 -45.27 33.08
CA HIS A 4 -7.57 -44.67 33.61
C HIS A 4 -7.14 -43.57 32.64
N GLN A 5 -7.35 -42.31 33.03
CA GLN A 5 -6.76 -41.17 32.32
C GLN A 5 -5.24 -41.25 32.44
N ARG A 6 -4.57 -41.60 31.34
CA ARG A 6 -3.11 -41.46 31.21
C ARG A 6 -2.80 -39.97 31.07
N GLY A 7 -2.10 -39.41 32.04
CA GLY A 7 -1.57 -38.04 31.95
C GLY A 7 -0.48 -37.95 30.88
N MET A 8 -0.36 -36.78 30.25
CA MET A 8 0.75 -36.48 29.33
C MET A 8 2.08 -36.49 30.11
N THR A 9 3.12 -37.10 29.55
CA THR A 9 4.46 -37.10 30.15
C THR A 9 5.16 -35.76 29.92
N LEU A 10 6.08 -35.38 30.83
CA LEU A 10 6.90 -34.18 30.65
C LEU A 10 7.72 -34.24 29.34
N ILE A 11 8.16 -35.44 28.95
CA ILE A 11 8.92 -35.65 27.70
C ILE A 11 8.04 -35.35 26.49
N GLU A 12 6.79 -35.84 26.47
CA GLU A 12 5.85 -35.54 25.38
C GLU A 12 5.57 -34.04 25.28
N LEU A 13 5.39 -33.36 26.42
CA LEU A 13 5.17 -31.92 26.45
C LEU A 13 6.38 -31.14 25.89
N MET A 14 7.61 -31.54 26.24
CA MET A 14 8.82 -30.88 25.74
C MET A 14 9.02 -31.07 24.23
N ILE A 15 8.69 -32.25 23.68
CA ILE A 15 8.74 -32.50 22.23
C ILE A 15 7.70 -31.61 21.52
N VAL A 16 6.49 -31.50 22.05
CA VAL A 16 5.45 -30.64 21.48
C VAL A 16 5.89 -29.18 21.47
N ILE A 17 6.48 -28.68 22.56
CA ILE A 17 7.01 -27.31 22.63
C ILE A 17 8.13 -27.10 21.61
N ALA A 18 9.03 -28.08 21.43
CA ALA A 18 10.11 -27.99 20.44
C ALA A 18 9.57 -27.89 19.00
N VAL A 19 8.57 -28.70 18.64
CA VAL A 19 7.93 -28.65 17.31
C VAL A 19 7.19 -27.33 17.10
N ILE A 20 6.41 -26.87 18.10
CA ILE A 20 5.72 -25.57 18.03
C ILE A 20 6.74 -24.42 17.88
N GLY A 21 7.89 -24.50 18.56
CA GLY A 21 8.96 -23.53 18.45
C GLY A 21 9.53 -23.41 17.03
N ILE A 22 9.81 -24.56 16.39
CA ILE A 22 10.32 -24.59 15.00
C ILE A 22 9.27 -24.06 14.02
N LEU A 23 8.02 -24.53 14.13
CA LEU A 23 6.94 -24.09 13.26
C LEU A 23 6.65 -22.59 13.43
N GLY A 24 6.66 -22.10 14.67
CA GLY A 24 6.44 -20.69 14.99
C GLY A 24 7.50 -19.78 14.38
N ALA A 25 8.77 -20.19 14.39
CA ALA A 25 9.86 -19.41 13.82
C ALA A 25 9.69 -19.15 12.31
N LEU A 26 9.10 -20.10 11.57
CA LEU A 26 8.84 -19.96 10.13
C LEU A 26 7.51 -19.27 9.83
N ALA A 27 6.47 -19.58 10.61
CA ALA A 27 5.11 -19.08 10.36
C ALA A 27 4.94 -17.60 10.74
N LEU A 28 5.59 -17.13 11.81
CA LEU A 28 5.41 -15.77 12.32
C LEU A 28 5.87 -14.70 11.31
N PRO A 29 7.07 -14.78 10.69
CA PRO A 29 7.50 -13.78 9.72
C PRO A 29 6.58 -13.71 8.50
N ALA A 30 6.12 -14.86 7.99
CA ALA A 30 5.20 -14.91 6.86
C ALA A 30 3.82 -14.30 7.19
N TYR A 31 3.30 -14.56 8.40
CA TYR A 31 2.04 -13.98 8.85
C TYR A 31 2.13 -12.46 9.05
N GLN A 32 3.26 -11.97 9.56
CA GLN A 32 3.53 -10.54 9.66
C GLN A 32 3.51 -9.87 8.29
N ASP A 33 4.21 -10.44 7.30
CA ASP A 33 4.23 -9.91 5.95
C ASP A 33 2.84 -9.87 5.29
N TYR A 34 2.03 -10.90 5.50
CA TYR A 34 0.63 -10.93 5.06
C TYR A 34 -0.21 -9.84 5.75
N SER A 35 -0.06 -9.68 7.06
CA SER A 35 -0.80 -8.66 7.83
C SER A 35 -0.47 -7.24 7.38
N ILE A 36 0.81 -6.96 7.07
CA ILE A 36 1.24 -5.66 6.56
C ILE A 36 0.63 -5.42 5.19
N ARG A 37 0.66 -6.43 4.30
CA ARG A 37 0.01 -6.32 2.99
C ARG A 37 -1.48 -6.03 3.10
N ALA A 38 -2.18 -6.68 4.01
CA ALA A 38 -3.60 -6.40 4.26
C ALA A 38 -3.83 -4.94 4.68
N LYS A 39 -3.01 -4.41 5.59
CA LYS A 39 -3.07 -2.99 6.00
C LYS A 39 -2.74 -2.02 4.86
N THR A 40 -1.81 -2.38 3.98
CA THR A 40 -1.46 -1.53 2.82
C THR A 40 -2.56 -1.46 1.78
N ALA A 41 -3.52 -2.41 1.78
CA ALA A 41 -4.71 -2.29 0.96
C ALA A 41 -5.57 -1.09 1.39
N GLU A 42 -5.57 -0.72 2.68
CA GLU A 42 -6.23 0.52 3.13
C GLU A 42 -5.54 1.77 2.60
N MET A 43 -4.21 1.75 2.48
CA MET A 43 -3.47 2.85 1.83
C MET A 43 -3.91 3.01 0.37
N LEU A 44 -4.13 1.91 -0.34
CA LEU A 44 -4.65 1.93 -1.70
C LEU A 44 -6.08 2.49 -1.77
N LEU A 45 -6.93 2.14 -0.79
CA LEU A 45 -8.29 2.67 -0.70
C LEU A 45 -8.30 4.19 -0.43
N ALA A 46 -7.40 4.68 0.41
CA ALA A 46 -7.28 6.12 0.68
C ALA A 46 -6.91 6.93 -0.58
N ALA A 47 -6.21 6.32 -1.55
CA ALA A 47 -5.90 6.95 -2.82
C ALA A 47 -7.12 7.10 -3.76
N ASN A 48 -8.19 6.31 -3.59
CA ASN A 48 -9.30 6.28 -4.55
C ASN A 48 -10.06 7.61 -4.65
N GLY A 49 -10.21 8.34 -3.53
CA GLY A 49 -10.80 9.68 -3.56
C GLY A 49 -9.99 10.65 -4.42
N CYS A 50 -8.66 10.64 -4.25
CA CYS A 50 -7.76 11.46 -5.07
C CYS A 50 -7.76 11.04 -6.53
N LYS A 51 -7.88 9.74 -6.84
CA LYS A 51 -7.94 9.25 -8.23
C LYS A 51 -9.11 9.87 -9.00
N THR A 52 -10.29 9.90 -8.40
CA THR A 52 -11.47 10.52 -9.02
C THR A 52 -11.22 12.01 -9.24
N ALA A 53 -10.73 12.72 -8.23
CA ALA A 53 -10.47 14.15 -8.34
C ALA A 53 -9.39 14.50 -9.38
N VAL A 54 -8.32 13.71 -9.48
CA VAL A 54 -7.29 13.85 -10.52
C VAL A 54 -7.87 13.59 -11.90
N ASN A 55 -8.65 12.51 -12.07
CA ASN A 55 -9.31 12.20 -13.34
C ASN A 55 -10.24 13.34 -13.79
N GLU A 56 -11.02 13.91 -12.88
CA GLU A 56 -11.90 15.04 -13.16
C GLU A 56 -11.11 16.30 -13.52
N ALA A 57 -10.07 16.64 -12.76
CA ALA A 57 -9.26 17.82 -13.02
C ALA A 57 -8.51 17.77 -14.36
N ILE A 58 -8.01 16.60 -14.75
CA ILE A 58 -7.38 16.42 -16.06
C ILE A 58 -8.47 16.46 -17.16
N GLY A 59 -9.51 15.64 -17.04
CA GLY A 59 -10.50 15.45 -18.11
C GLY A 59 -11.43 16.64 -18.36
N SER A 60 -11.67 17.49 -17.37
CA SER A 60 -12.55 18.67 -17.49
C SER A 60 -11.80 19.97 -17.83
N SER A 61 -10.46 19.95 -17.84
CA SER A 61 -9.68 21.16 -18.12
C SER A 61 -9.75 21.55 -19.59
N SER A 62 -9.93 22.85 -19.85
CA SER A 62 -9.77 23.45 -21.17
C SER A 62 -8.33 23.93 -21.45
N GLN A 63 -7.47 23.90 -20.44
CA GLN A 63 -6.06 24.28 -20.53
C GLN A 63 -5.18 23.02 -20.54
N PRO A 64 -4.09 23.00 -21.34
CA PRO A 64 -3.15 21.89 -21.35
C PRO A 64 -2.36 21.79 -20.03
N ASP A 65 -2.12 22.93 -19.37
CA ASP A 65 -1.42 22.98 -18.08
C ASP A 65 -2.43 22.96 -16.93
N VAL A 66 -2.42 21.87 -16.18
CA VAL A 66 -3.17 21.62 -14.94
C VAL A 66 -2.23 21.39 -13.75
N SER A 67 -0.91 21.58 -13.92
CA SER A 67 0.12 21.24 -12.95
C SER A 67 0.01 21.99 -11.62
N ALA A 68 -0.51 23.21 -11.65
CA ALA A 68 -0.78 24.02 -10.45
C ALA A 68 -2.10 23.67 -9.75
N THR A 69 -3.00 22.99 -10.46
CA THR A 69 -4.33 22.57 -9.96
C THR A 69 -4.23 21.19 -9.31
N LEU A 70 -3.55 20.24 -9.96
CA LEU A 70 -3.45 18.83 -9.53
C LEU A 70 -3.05 18.63 -8.07
N PRO A 71 -2.06 19.35 -7.49
CA PRO A 71 -1.71 19.20 -6.08
C PRO A 71 -2.81 19.60 -5.09
N LYS A 72 -3.84 20.33 -5.54
CA LYS A 72 -4.91 20.89 -4.71
C LYS A 72 -6.22 20.12 -4.83
N VAL A 73 -6.31 19.14 -5.74
CA VAL A 73 -7.57 18.44 -6.04
C VAL A 73 -7.93 17.40 -4.99
N CYS A 74 -6.96 16.97 -4.19
CA CYS A 74 -7.18 16.02 -3.13
C CYS A 74 -6.81 16.60 -1.78
N GLU A 75 -7.73 16.49 -0.83
CA GLU A 75 -7.46 16.79 0.56
C GLU A 75 -6.57 15.71 1.17
N SER A 76 -5.70 16.13 2.10
CA SER A 76 -4.88 15.18 2.85
C SER A 76 -5.78 14.32 3.74
N GLN A 77 -5.68 13.00 3.58
CA GLN A 77 -6.41 12.04 4.40
C GLN A 77 -5.47 11.35 5.37
N THR A 78 -5.93 11.16 6.61
CA THR A 78 -5.18 10.44 7.65
C THR A 78 -6.05 9.35 8.26
N SER A 79 -5.48 8.20 8.54
CA SER A 79 -6.13 7.08 9.21
C SER A 79 -5.15 6.36 10.13
N LYS A 80 -5.57 5.24 10.72
CA LYS A 80 -4.68 4.41 11.54
C LYS A 80 -3.43 3.95 10.78
N TYR A 81 -3.56 3.61 9.50
CA TYR A 81 -2.43 3.12 8.68
C TYR A 81 -1.96 4.11 7.62
N VAL A 82 -2.67 5.22 7.42
CA VAL A 82 -2.31 6.28 6.46
C VAL A 82 -1.88 7.52 7.24
N ALA A 83 -0.63 7.93 7.06
CA ALA A 83 -0.09 9.15 7.65
C ALA A 83 -0.45 10.39 6.82
N SER A 84 -0.41 10.28 5.49
CA SER A 84 -0.81 11.38 4.59
C SER A 84 -1.11 10.87 3.18
N VAL A 85 -1.87 11.66 2.43
CA VAL A 85 -2.07 11.50 0.99
C VAL A 85 -1.77 12.82 0.32
N SER A 86 -1.04 12.79 -0.80
CA SER A 86 -0.68 13.98 -1.56
C SER A 86 -0.68 13.69 -3.06
N VAL A 87 -0.87 14.73 -3.86
CA VAL A 87 -0.84 14.65 -5.33
C VAL A 87 0.24 15.60 -5.81
N ASP A 88 1.07 15.16 -6.77
CA ASP A 88 2.08 16.03 -7.38
C ASP A 88 1.55 16.80 -8.60
N ALA A 89 2.43 17.60 -9.20
CA ALA A 89 2.13 18.39 -10.39
C ALA A 89 1.78 17.56 -11.63
N ASN A 90 2.04 16.24 -11.63
CA ASN A 90 1.72 15.31 -12.71
C ASN A 90 0.52 14.41 -12.38
N GLY A 91 -0.12 14.62 -11.23
CA GLY A 91 -1.25 13.82 -10.79
C GLY A 91 -0.84 12.50 -10.12
N VAL A 92 0.46 12.29 -9.83
CA VAL A 92 0.92 11.12 -9.09
C VAL A 92 0.45 11.24 -7.65
N ILE A 93 -0.34 10.27 -7.22
CA ILE A 93 -0.87 10.20 -5.86
C ILE A 93 0.14 9.43 -5.02
N THR A 94 0.70 10.06 -3.99
CA THR A 94 1.57 9.42 -3.01
C THR A 94 0.82 9.25 -1.70
N VAL A 95 0.71 8.00 -1.23
CA VAL A 95 0.15 7.66 0.08
C VAL A 95 1.28 7.22 0.99
N VAL A 96 1.50 7.98 2.06
CA VAL A 96 2.48 7.66 3.09
C VAL A 96 1.78 6.91 4.21
N GLY A 97 2.27 5.71 4.51
CA GLY A 97 1.73 4.88 5.58
C GLY A 97 2.29 5.26 6.94
N ASN A 98 1.50 5.07 8.00
CA ASN A 98 2.00 5.15 9.37
C ASN A 98 2.80 3.87 9.69
N HIS A 99 4.13 3.96 9.62
CA HIS A 99 5.01 2.80 9.82
C HIS A 99 4.89 2.17 11.22
N GLU A 100 4.55 2.96 12.25
CA GLU A 100 4.37 2.46 13.62
C GLU A 100 3.13 1.57 13.72
N ALA A 101 2.07 1.91 12.98
CA ALA A 101 0.84 1.13 12.93
C ALA A 101 0.91 -0.06 11.94
N LEU A 102 1.66 0.09 10.85
CA LEU A 102 1.93 -0.98 9.89
C LEU A 102 2.75 -2.11 10.54
N ARG A 103 3.77 -1.76 11.34
CA ARG A 103 4.71 -2.66 12.01
C ARG A 103 5.58 -3.46 11.02
N GLY A 104 6.34 -4.43 11.53
CA GLY A 104 7.30 -5.22 10.77
C GLY A 104 8.51 -4.40 10.34
N SER A 105 9.07 -4.69 9.17
CA SER A 105 10.23 -3.97 8.61
C SER A 105 9.84 -2.68 7.86
N THR A 106 8.72 -2.03 8.24
CA THR A 106 8.37 -0.70 7.72
C THR A 106 9.07 0.37 8.54
N SER A 107 9.44 1.48 7.91
CA SER A 107 10.15 2.59 8.56
C SER A 107 9.74 3.92 7.92
N ALA A 108 10.21 5.04 8.49
CA ALA A 108 10.04 6.37 7.90
C ALA A 108 10.61 6.49 6.47
N SER A 109 11.51 5.58 6.07
CA SER A 109 12.10 5.50 4.75
C SER A 109 11.55 4.35 3.89
N ALA A 110 10.52 3.65 4.34
CA ALA A 110 10.00 2.44 3.71
C ALA A 110 8.52 2.25 4.08
N ASN A 111 7.68 3.20 3.67
CA ASN A 111 6.27 3.27 4.07
C ASN A 111 5.35 3.91 3.02
N ALA A 112 5.80 4.25 1.82
CA ALA A 112 5.00 4.97 0.84
C ALA A 112 4.69 4.18 -0.44
N ILE A 113 3.47 4.32 -0.93
CA ILE A 113 3.04 3.80 -2.25
C ILE A 113 2.68 4.96 -3.16
N ALA A 114 2.86 4.78 -4.47
CA ALA A 114 2.49 5.77 -5.47
C ALA A 114 1.54 5.18 -6.50
N LEU A 115 0.61 6.01 -6.96
CA LEU A 115 -0.28 5.73 -8.06
C LEU A 115 -0.05 6.77 -9.14
N THR A 116 0.42 6.31 -10.30
CA THR A 116 0.73 7.16 -11.45
C THR A 116 -0.41 7.07 -12.46
N PRO A 117 -1.03 8.19 -12.84
CA PRO A 117 -2.04 8.20 -13.91
C PRO A 117 -1.35 8.02 -15.27
N LEU A 118 -1.93 7.19 -16.13
CA LEU A 118 -1.41 6.87 -17.46
C LEU A 118 -2.41 7.30 -18.54
N GLN A 119 -1.91 7.93 -19.60
CA GLN A 119 -2.73 8.40 -20.73
C GLN A 119 -3.04 7.27 -21.71
N THR A 120 -2.02 6.52 -22.15
CA THR A 120 -2.15 5.41 -23.10
C THR A 120 -0.94 4.49 -22.95
N GLY A 121 -1.19 3.18 -22.81
CA GLY A 121 -0.13 2.22 -22.48
C GLY A 121 0.57 2.61 -21.18
N ASP A 122 1.90 2.65 -21.20
CA ASP A 122 2.75 3.03 -20.05
C ASP A 122 3.12 4.51 -20.01
N THR A 123 2.52 5.34 -20.87
CA THR A 123 2.81 6.77 -20.93
C THR A 123 2.13 7.46 -19.75
N ALA A 124 2.92 7.96 -18.81
CA ALA A 124 2.43 8.75 -17.68
C ALA A 124 1.87 10.10 -18.14
N ILE A 125 0.83 10.57 -17.45
CA ILE A 125 0.31 11.92 -17.63
C ILE A 125 1.38 12.94 -17.23
N ASN A 126 1.50 14.00 -18.02
CA ASN A 126 2.24 15.20 -17.70
C ASN A 126 1.25 16.35 -17.42
N GLY A 127 1.21 16.80 -16.17
CA GLY A 127 0.25 17.83 -15.77
C GLY A 127 0.46 19.17 -16.45
N SER A 128 1.61 19.43 -17.07
CA SER A 128 1.86 20.68 -17.81
C SER A 128 1.32 20.68 -19.23
N THR A 129 1.00 19.50 -19.80
CA THR A 129 0.65 19.36 -21.23
C THR A 129 -0.61 18.57 -21.51
N ASP A 130 -1.11 17.82 -20.52
CA ASP A 130 -2.13 16.79 -20.74
C ASP A 130 -3.50 17.15 -20.15
N GLY A 131 -3.71 18.39 -19.72
CA GLY A 131 -5.04 18.88 -19.42
C GLY A 131 -5.99 18.76 -20.61
N GLY A 132 -7.22 18.31 -20.36
CA GLY A 132 -8.23 17.95 -21.35
C GLY A 132 -8.08 16.53 -21.92
N LYS A 133 -7.03 15.78 -21.56
CA LYS A 133 -6.87 14.38 -21.97
C LYS A 133 -7.55 13.41 -21.00
N THR A 134 -7.67 12.15 -21.40
CA THR A 134 -8.23 11.09 -20.56
C THR A 134 -7.15 10.30 -19.84
N VAL A 135 -7.42 9.96 -18.58
CA VAL A 135 -6.61 8.99 -17.83
C VAL A 135 -7.15 7.59 -18.16
N ALA A 136 -6.39 6.79 -18.90
CA ALA A 136 -6.81 5.46 -19.35
C ALA A 136 -6.60 4.39 -18.28
N SER A 137 -5.54 4.50 -17.49
CA SER A 137 -5.23 3.52 -16.44
C SER A 137 -4.38 4.15 -15.34
N TRP A 138 -4.18 3.40 -14.25
CA TRP A 138 -3.36 3.79 -13.12
C TRP A 138 -2.34 2.71 -12.82
N ARG A 139 -1.06 3.08 -12.79
CA ARG A 139 0.01 2.21 -12.33
C ARG A 139 0.23 2.40 -10.83
N CYS A 140 0.13 1.32 -10.07
CA CYS A 140 0.44 1.33 -8.64
C CYS A 140 1.81 0.70 -8.40
N GLY A 141 2.61 1.29 -7.51
CA GLY A 141 3.94 0.79 -7.17
C GLY A 141 4.51 1.41 -5.90
N PRO A 142 5.77 1.08 -5.56
CA PRO A 142 6.48 1.81 -4.52
C PRO A 142 6.61 3.28 -4.89
N ALA A 143 6.47 4.18 -3.92
CA ALA A 143 6.74 5.60 -4.16
C ALA A 143 8.22 5.84 -4.48
N ALA A 144 8.51 6.86 -5.29
CA ALA A 144 9.87 7.24 -5.65
C ALA A 144 10.73 7.57 -4.41
N ASN A 145 10.10 8.20 -3.42
CA ASN A 145 10.70 8.48 -2.11
C ASN A 145 10.06 7.57 -1.06
N ASN A 146 10.89 6.97 -0.20
CA ASN A 146 10.46 6.12 0.91
C ASN A 146 9.55 4.95 0.50
N GLY A 147 9.78 4.41 -0.70
CA GLY A 147 8.97 3.36 -1.31
C GLY A 147 8.82 2.13 -0.42
N LEU A 148 7.58 1.67 -0.27
CA LEU A 148 7.29 0.46 0.49
C LEU A 148 7.89 -0.77 -0.22
N PRO A 149 8.55 -1.69 0.51
CA PRO A 149 9.09 -2.91 -0.07
C PRO A 149 8.05 -3.73 -0.85
N LEU A 150 8.43 -4.26 -2.02
CA LEU A 150 7.53 -5.00 -2.92
C LEU A 150 6.82 -6.19 -2.26
N LYS A 151 7.40 -6.80 -1.24
CA LYS A 151 6.78 -7.91 -0.49
C LYS A 151 5.49 -7.47 0.24
N TYR A 152 5.43 -6.21 0.67
CA TYR A 152 4.33 -5.60 1.38
C TYR A 152 3.27 -4.99 0.48
N LEU A 153 3.57 -4.74 -0.79
CA LEU A 153 2.58 -4.21 -1.73
C LEU A 153 1.44 -5.23 -1.98
N PRO A 154 0.20 -4.76 -2.20
CA PRO A 154 -0.87 -5.59 -2.76
C PRO A 154 -0.50 -6.14 -4.13
N GLY A 155 -1.12 -7.24 -4.55
CA GLY A 155 -0.83 -7.85 -5.86
C GLY A 155 -0.97 -6.87 -7.04
N SER A 156 -1.96 -5.96 -6.97
CA SER A 156 -2.21 -4.91 -7.96
C SER A 156 -1.12 -3.83 -8.06
N CYS A 157 -0.17 -3.79 -7.13
CA CYS A 157 0.90 -2.80 -7.08
C CYS A 157 2.29 -3.42 -7.27
N LYS A 158 2.38 -4.72 -7.60
CA LYS A 158 3.65 -5.44 -7.76
C LYS A 158 4.10 -5.62 -9.22
N ALA A 159 3.17 -5.55 -10.16
CA ALA A 159 3.35 -5.99 -11.55
C ALA A 159 2.93 -4.91 -12.57
N SER A 160 2.87 -3.65 -12.14
CA SER A 160 2.36 -2.53 -12.93
C SER A 160 3.47 -1.56 -13.25
#